data_AF-A0A3D8Q560-F1
#
_entry.id   AF-A0A3D8Q560-F1
#
_cell.length_a   1.000
_cell.length_b   1.000
_cell.length_c   1.000
_cell.angle_alpha   90.00
_cell.angle_beta   90.00
_cell.angle_gamma   90.00
#
_symmetry.space_group_name_H-M   'P 1'
#
loop_
_entity.id
_entity.type
_entity.pdbx_description
1 polymer ?
#
loop_
_entity_poly.entity_id
_entity_poly.type
_entity_poly.pdbx_seq_one_letter_code
_entity_poly.pdbx_strand_id
1 'polypeptide(L)'
;MLQHDPMRRLKYLLTYDSFLKVLEDYPELLEGHKETLETIRDVMADEFEKPPTEEDKNWGLIHGDFWSGHILLPTTPWREPPQLGGTNKVFIIDWEFAQFGHRSYDLGQIVGDLYERKVFNNVDTAMSVMEGVVSCYGELSDEMAFRTAIHIGVHLISWHNRRPQKGSWIAPPEAIIAGLTVGRDFIIKGWEKDRRFFEGTALASLFAAK
;
A
#
# COMPACT_ATOMS: atom_id res chain seq x y z
N MET A 1 -19.79 13.56 1.29
CA MET A 1 -19.74 14.29 -0.01
C MET A 1 -19.43 13.36 -1.20
N LEU A 2 -19.23 12.05 -0.97
CA LEU A 2 -19.04 10.95 -1.96
C LEU A 2 -20.08 10.80 -3.08
N GLN A 3 -21.17 11.56 -3.12
CA GLN A 3 -22.22 11.45 -4.15
C GLN A 3 -21.85 12.12 -5.49
N HIS A 4 -20.88 13.04 -5.52
CA HIS A 4 -20.56 13.82 -6.72
C HIS A 4 -19.28 13.36 -7.46
N ASP A 5 -18.53 12.40 -6.92
CA ASP A 5 -17.36 11.82 -7.58
C ASP A 5 -17.41 10.28 -7.51
N PRO A 6 -17.98 9.64 -8.54
CA PRO A 6 -18.12 8.19 -8.58
C PRO A 6 -16.78 7.44 -8.50
N MET A 7 -15.68 8.02 -8.98
CA MET A 7 -14.38 7.35 -8.99
C MET A 7 -13.69 7.40 -7.64
N ARG A 8 -13.78 8.55 -6.97
CA ARG A 8 -13.41 8.66 -5.56
C ARG A 8 -14.20 7.65 -4.72
N ARG A 9 -15.52 7.59 -4.89
CA ARG A 9 -16.35 6.62 -4.17
C ARG A 9 -15.96 5.17 -4.45
N LEU A 10 -15.72 4.81 -5.71
CA LEU A 10 -15.28 3.46 -6.05
C LEU A 10 -13.94 3.13 -5.39
N LYS A 11 -12.97 4.05 -5.40
CA LYS A 11 -11.67 3.82 -4.80
C LYS A 11 -11.74 3.61 -3.30
N TYR A 12 -12.58 4.38 -2.61
CA TYR A 12 -12.86 4.17 -1.19
C TYR A 12 -13.42 2.75 -0.94
N LEU A 13 -14.40 2.32 -1.73
CA LEU A 13 -15.02 1.00 -1.60
C LEU A 13 -14.03 -0.15 -1.83
N LEU A 14 -13.10 0.01 -2.77
CA LEU A 14 -12.09 -1.00 -3.07
C LEU A 14 -10.99 -1.10 -2.00
N THR A 15 -10.81 -0.07 -1.18
CA THR A 15 -9.72 -0.01 -0.19
C THR A 15 -10.21 -0.06 1.24
N TYR A 16 -10.66 1.06 1.80
CA TYR A 16 -10.98 1.16 3.23
C TYR A 16 -12.23 0.39 3.64
N ASP A 17 -13.26 0.39 2.80
CA ASP A 17 -14.45 -0.42 3.06
C ASP A 17 -14.17 -1.92 2.92
N SER A 18 -13.17 -2.30 2.10
CA SER A 18 -12.92 -3.68 1.75
C SER A 18 -12.06 -4.44 2.76
N PHE A 19 -11.07 -3.79 3.40
CA PHE A 19 -10.15 -4.51 4.28
C PHE A 19 -10.85 -5.06 5.53
N LEU A 20 -11.75 -4.28 6.15
CA LEU A 20 -12.43 -4.71 7.36
C LEU A 20 -13.38 -5.88 7.05
N LYS A 21 -14.10 -5.81 5.92
CA LYS A 21 -14.96 -6.90 5.43
C LYS A 21 -14.19 -8.20 5.20
N VAL A 22 -12.96 -8.12 4.68
CA VAL A 22 -12.10 -9.30 4.54
C VAL A 22 -11.76 -9.88 5.91
N LEU A 23 -11.43 -9.05 6.90
CA LEU A 23 -11.09 -9.53 8.23
C LEU A 23 -12.31 -10.13 8.97
N GLU A 24 -13.55 -9.75 8.62
CA GLU A 24 -14.77 -10.36 9.17
C GLU A 24 -14.88 -11.86 8.83
N ASP A 25 -14.29 -12.29 7.71
CA ASP A 25 -14.20 -13.71 7.35
C ASP A 25 -13.14 -14.49 8.19
N TYR A 26 -12.35 -13.79 9.02
CA TYR A 26 -11.30 -14.33 9.89
C TYR A 26 -11.41 -13.78 11.32
N PRO A 27 -12.40 -14.23 12.11
CA PRO A 27 -12.70 -13.66 13.43
C PRO A 27 -11.50 -13.63 14.40
N GLU A 28 -10.61 -14.62 14.31
CA GLU A 28 -9.38 -14.71 15.10
C GLU A 28 -8.40 -13.56 14.82
N LEU A 29 -8.48 -12.94 13.64
CA LEU A 29 -7.67 -11.77 13.31
C LEU A 29 -8.30 -10.46 13.82
N LEU A 30 -9.61 -10.43 14.02
CA LEU A 30 -10.35 -9.27 14.54
C LEU A 30 -10.44 -9.21 16.06
N GLU A 31 -10.37 -10.36 16.73
CA GLU A 31 -10.51 -10.44 18.18
C GLU A 31 -9.50 -9.51 18.89
N GLY A 32 -10.00 -8.63 19.76
CA GLY A 32 -9.19 -7.63 20.46
C GLY A 32 -8.76 -6.40 19.65
N HIS A 33 -9.05 -6.36 18.34
CA HIS A 33 -8.61 -5.27 17.44
C HIS A 33 -9.74 -4.55 16.70
N LYS A 34 -10.95 -5.11 16.72
CA LYS A 34 -12.09 -4.62 15.94
C LYS A 34 -12.35 -3.11 16.09
N GLU A 35 -12.47 -2.61 17.32
CA GLU A 35 -12.78 -1.19 17.59
C GLU A 35 -11.69 -0.26 17.04
N THR A 36 -10.42 -0.65 17.21
CA THR A 36 -9.28 0.11 16.66
C THR A 36 -9.31 0.14 15.14
N LEU A 37 -9.57 -1.00 14.50
CA LEU A 37 -9.65 -1.09 13.03
C LEU A 37 -10.84 -0.31 12.46
N GLU A 38 -11.99 -0.32 13.14
CA GLU A 38 -13.16 0.50 12.80
C GLU A 38 -12.84 2.00 12.91
N THR A 39 -12.17 2.40 14.00
CA THR A 39 -11.72 3.79 14.18
C THR A 39 -10.77 4.22 13.08
N ILE A 40 -9.79 3.38 12.72
CA ILE A 40 -8.85 3.66 11.64
C ILE A 40 -9.59 3.80 10.30
N ARG A 41 -10.53 2.89 10.00
CA ARG A 41 -11.36 2.98 8.78
C ARG A 41 -12.06 4.32 8.71
N ASP A 42 -12.69 4.75 9.79
CA ASP A 42 -13.51 5.98 9.81
C ASP A 42 -12.64 7.23 9.64
N VAL A 43 -11.49 7.30 10.32
CA VAL A 43 -10.53 8.40 10.14
C VAL A 43 -9.99 8.47 8.71
N MET A 44 -9.66 7.31 8.13
CA MET A 44 -9.18 7.25 6.75
C MET A 44 -10.29 7.61 5.74
N ALA A 45 -11.55 7.29 6.05
CA ALA A 45 -12.71 7.68 5.25
C ALA A 45 -12.89 9.20 5.24
N ASP A 46 -12.79 9.84 6.40
CA ASP A 46 -12.89 11.29 6.55
C ASP A 46 -11.74 12.00 5.82
N GLU A 47 -10.52 11.47 5.92
CA GLU A 47 -9.36 11.94 5.15
C GLU A 47 -9.57 11.83 3.64
N PHE A 48 -10.25 10.77 3.21
CA PHE A 48 -10.61 10.57 1.82
C PHE A 48 -11.69 11.55 1.34
N GLU A 49 -12.39 12.27 2.22
CA GLU A 49 -13.29 13.37 1.84
C GLU A 49 -12.62 14.76 1.94
N LYS A 50 -11.37 14.84 2.41
CA LYS A 50 -10.68 16.12 2.61
C LYS A 50 -10.56 16.91 1.29
N PRO A 51 -10.95 18.20 1.29
CA PRO A 51 -10.81 19.05 0.11
C PRO A 51 -9.34 19.38 -0.17
N PRO A 52 -8.99 19.74 -1.43
CA PRO A 52 -7.67 20.23 -1.78
C PRO A 52 -7.23 21.41 -0.90
N THR A 53 -6.00 21.34 -0.41
CA THR A 53 -5.32 22.42 0.33
C THR A 53 -3.86 22.50 -0.10
N GLU A 54 -3.30 23.70 -0.09
CA GLU A 54 -1.89 23.96 -0.43
C GLU A 54 -0.97 23.95 0.80
N GLU A 55 -1.53 23.84 2.01
CA GLU A 55 -0.78 24.06 3.27
C GLU A 55 -0.01 22.82 3.75
N ASP A 56 -0.37 21.62 3.29
CA ASP A 56 0.18 20.36 3.76
C ASP A 56 1.00 19.65 2.67
N LYS A 57 2.32 19.61 2.86
CA LYS A 57 3.29 19.00 1.93
C LYS A 57 3.06 17.51 1.71
N ASN A 58 2.41 16.81 2.64
CA ASN A 58 2.12 15.38 2.53
C ASN A 58 0.86 15.13 1.67
N TRP A 59 0.13 16.18 1.30
CA TRP A 59 -1.06 16.09 0.46
C TRP A 59 -0.79 16.67 -0.92
N GLY A 60 -1.54 16.20 -1.92
CA GLY A 60 -1.40 16.66 -3.29
C GLY A 60 -2.10 15.73 -4.27
N LEU A 61 -1.77 15.90 -5.56
CA LEU A 61 -2.21 14.96 -6.58
C LEU A 61 -1.55 13.60 -6.36
N ILE A 62 -2.37 12.57 -6.18
CA ILE A 62 -1.98 11.16 -6.19
C ILE A 62 -2.47 10.51 -7.47
N HIS A 63 -1.77 9.46 -7.91
CA HIS A 63 -2.22 8.57 -8.96
C HIS A 63 -3.49 7.83 -8.54
N GLY A 64 -3.57 7.43 -7.27
CA GLY A 64 -4.74 6.78 -6.70
C GLY A 64 -4.86 5.30 -7.05
N ASP A 65 -4.08 4.78 -7.99
CA ASP A 65 -3.90 3.34 -8.22
C ASP A 65 -2.45 2.96 -8.58
N PHE A 66 -1.49 3.38 -7.75
CA PHE A 66 -0.06 3.28 -8.06
C PHE A 66 0.55 1.92 -7.69
N TRP A 67 0.26 0.88 -8.47
CA TRP A 67 0.88 -0.44 -8.33
C TRP A 67 1.77 -0.77 -9.53
N SER A 68 2.64 -1.78 -9.43
CA SER A 68 3.65 -2.03 -10.46
C SER A 68 3.09 -2.42 -11.83
N GLY A 69 1.83 -2.87 -11.91
CA GLY A 69 1.13 -3.10 -13.17
C GLY A 69 0.91 -1.83 -14.01
N HIS A 70 0.94 -0.66 -13.39
CA HIS A 70 0.77 0.65 -14.04
C HIS A 70 2.10 1.36 -14.36
N ILE A 71 3.22 0.65 -14.21
CA ILE A 71 4.56 1.16 -14.52
C ILE A 71 5.08 0.44 -15.76
N LEU A 72 5.13 1.13 -16.88
CA LEU A 72 5.73 0.61 -18.11
C LEU A 72 7.24 0.83 -18.09
N LEU A 73 7.97 -0.25 -18.35
CA LEU A 73 9.41 -0.24 -18.54
C LEU A 73 9.73 -0.21 -20.06
N PRO A 74 10.74 0.55 -20.50
CA PRO A 74 11.18 0.54 -21.88
C PRO A 74 11.69 -0.85 -22.25
N THR A 75 11.48 -1.23 -23.51
CA THR A 75 11.89 -2.53 -24.08
C THR A 75 13.39 -2.76 -24.16
N THR A 76 14.21 -1.79 -23.71
CA THR A 76 15.66 -1.98 -23.61
C THR A 76 15.94 -3.20 -22.73
N PRO A 77 16.61 -4.24 -23.24
CA PRO A 77 16.86 -5.44 -22.47
C PRO A 77 17.59 -5.10 -21.17
N TRP A 78 17.17 -5.67 -20.03
CA TRP A 78 17.83 -5.52 -18.71
C TRP A 78 19.34 -5.85 -18.73
N ARG A 79 19.80 -6.57 -19.77
CA ARG A 79 21.19 -6.99 -19.97
C ARG A 79 22.04 -6.00 -20.76
N GLU A 80 21.44 -5.00 -21.40
CA GLU A 80 22.20 -3.91 -21.98
C GLU A 80 22.54 -2.93 -20.85
N PRO A 81 23.81 -2.51 -20.70
CA PRO A 81 24.14 -1.49 -19.73
C PRO A 81 23.23 -0.28 -19.99
N PRO A 82 22.69 0.37 -18.94
CA PRO A 82 22.04 1.66 -19.10
C PRO A 82 22.94 2.51 -19.99
N GLN A 83 22.38 3.13 -21.03
CA GLN A 83 23.13 4.04 -21.91
C GLN A 83 23.99 4.90 -21.01
N LEU A 84 25.32 4.88 -21.20
CA LEU A 84 26.29 5.46 -20.27
C LEU A 84 25.83 6.88 -19.87
N GLY A 85 25.33 7.06 -18.64
CA GLY A 85 24.81 8.34 -18.13
C GLY A 85 23.29 8.60 -18.25
N GLY A 86 22.48 7.62 -18.64
CA GLY A 86 21.01 7.74 -18.75
C GLY A 86 20.26 7.04 -17.60
N THR A 87 19.27 7.71 -17.02
CA THR A 87 18.26 7.07 -16.15
C THR A 87 17.33 6.19 -16.98
N ASN A 88 17.05 4.96 -16.53
CA ASN A 88 15.99 4.15 -17.11
C ASN A 88 14.68 4.96 -17.05
N LYS A 89 14.10 5.26 -18.22
CA LYS A 89 12.81 5.94 -18.29
C LYS A 89 11.74 4.99 -17.77
N VAL A 90 10.80 5.46 -16.99
CA VAL A 90 9.59 4.72 -16.61
C VAL A 90 8.38 5.54 -17.03
N PHE A 91 7.31 4.89 -17.46
CA PHE A 91 6.07 5.58 -17.84
C PHE A 91 4.94 5.12 -16.93
N ILE A 92 4.28 6.06 -16.27
CA ILE A 92 3.15 5.80 -15.38
C ILE A 92 1.86 6.00 -16.18
N ILE A 93 1.04 4.96 -16.23
CA ILE A 93 -0.22 4.93 -16.98
C ILE A 93 -1.41 4.71 -16.05
N ASP A 94 -2.62 4.82 -16.60
CA ASP A 94 -3.86 4.49 -15.89
C ASP A 94 -4.24 5.43 -14.73
N TRP A 95 -4.31 6.73 -15.04
CA TRP A 95 -4.59 7.82 -14.11
C TRP A 95 -6.10 7.99 -13.79
N GLU A 96 -6.94 6.98 -13.99
CA GLU A 96 -8.40 7.11 -13.82
C GLU A 96 -8.83 7.36 -12.36
N PHE A 97 -8.00 6.98 -11.39
CA PHE A 97 -8.20 7.24 -9.97
C PHE A 97 -7.44 8.48 -9.45
N ALA A 98 -6.84 9.27 -10.34
CA ALA A 98 -6.06 10.42 -9.97
C ALA A 98 -6.92 11.46 -9.25
N GLN A 99 -6.47 11.86 -8.07
CA GLN A 99 -7.25 12.74 -7.20
C GLN A 99 -6.35 13.46 -6.20
N PHE A 100 -6.91 14.42 -5.46
CA PHE A 100 -6.22 15.00 -4.31
C PHE A 100 -6.30 14.04 -3.12
N GLY A 101 -5.16 13.70 -2.52
CA GLY A 101 -5.08 12.82 -1.36
C GLY A 101 -3.72 12.86 -0.67
N HIS A 102 -3.58 12.09 0.39
CA HIS A 102 -2.30 11.95 1.09
C HIS A 102 -1.32 11.10 0.26
N ARG A 103 -0.08 11.57 0.09
CA ARG A 103 0.95 10.94 -0.77
C ARG A 103 1.34 9.53 -0.32
N SER A 104 1.13 9.20 0.95
CA SER A 104 1.35 7.85 1.49
C SER A 104 0.48 6.79 0.83
N TYR A 105 -0.61 7.20 0.18
CA TYR A 105 -1.51 6.30 -0.51
C TYR A 105 -0.80 5.61 -1.69
N ASP A 106 -0.19 6.40 -2.59
CA ASP A 106 0.57 5.87 -3.72
C ASP A 106 1.81 5.10 -3.25
N LEU A 107 2.58 5.67 -2.31
CA LEU A 107 3.77 5.00 -1.79
C LEU A 107 3.41 3.65 -1.13
N GLY A 108 2.34 3.62 -0.35
CA GLY A 108 1.88 2.41 0.31
C GLY A 108 1.33 1.39 -0.68
N GLN A 109 0.71 1.83 -1.77
CA GLN A 109 0.23 0.93 -2.81
C GLN A 109 1.38 0.27 -3.58
N ILE A 110 2.40 1.01 -4.02
CA ILE A 110 3.52 0.42 -4.75
C ILE A 110 4.38 -0.48 -3.86
N VAL A 111 4.62 -0.08 -2.61
CA VAL A 111 5.37 -0.88 -1.63
C VAL A 111 4.57 -2.11 -1.24
N GLY A 112 3.26 -1.97 -1.01
CA GLY A 112 2.36 -3.08 -0.69
C GLY A 112 2.25 -4.09 -1.82
N ASP A 113 2.19 -3.64 -3.07
CA ASP A 113 2.17 -4.49 -4.26
C ASP A 113 3.46 -5.32 -4.40
N LEU A 114 4.62 -4.71 -4.14
CA LEU A 114 5.90 -5.43 -4.13
C LEU A 114 5.98 -6.43 -2.98
N TYR A 115 5.55 -6.04 -1.79
CA TYR A 115 5.57 -6.92 -0.63
C TYR A 115 4.57 -8.08 -0.75
N GLU A 116 3.40 -7.85 -1.35
CA GLU A 116 2.43 -8.87 -1.71
C GLU A 116 3.06 -10.01 -2.54
N ARG A 117 3.92 -9.68 -3.53
CA ARG A 117 4.63 -10.70 -4.33
C ARG A 117 5.57 -11.54 -3.49
N LYS A 118 6.20 -10.98 -2.46
CA LYS A 118 7.00 -11.74 -1.52
C LYS A 118 6.13 -12.65 -0.65
N VAL A 119 5.05 -12.13 -0.08
CA VAL A 119 4.18 -12.85 0.86
C VAL A 119 3.42 -14.00 0.18
N PHE A 120 2.76 -13.73 -0.94
CA PHE A 120 1.84 -14.70 -1.55
C PHE A 120 2.47 -15.51 -2.69
N ASN A 121 3.51 -14.99 -3.35
CA ASN A 121 4.14 -15.65 -4.51
C ASN A 121 5.62 -16.02 -4.27
N ASN A 122 6.16 -15.75 -3.07
CA ASN A 122 7.56 -16.00 -2.69
C ASN A 122 8.61 -15.44 -3.68
N VAL A 123 8.39 -14.23 -4.19
CA VAL A 123 9.32 -13.54 -5.09
C VAL A 123 10.34 -12.74 -4.27
N ASP A 124 11.51 -13.33 -3.98
CA ASP A 124 12.56 -12.70 -3.15
C ASP A 124 13.07 -11.37 -3.71
N THR A 125 13.19 -11.26 -5.03
CA THR A 125 13.67 -10.04 -5.69
C THR A 125 12.75 -8.84 -5.49
N ALA A 126 11.48 -9.06 -5.13
CA ALA A 126 10.53 -7.98 -4.86
C ALA A 126 10.97 -7.12 -3.66
N MET A 127 11.66 -7.72 -2.68
CA MET A 127 12.18 -7.01 -1.50
C MET A 127 13.26 -5.99 -1.87
N SER A 128 14.21 -6.37 -2.74
CA SER A 128 15.26 -5.44 -3.19
C SER A 128 14.69 -4.29 -4.02
N VAL A 129 13.66 -4.55 -4.83
CA VAL A 129 12.97 -3.49 -5.58
C VAL A 129 12.23 -2.56 -4.62
N MET A 130 11.55 -3.12 -3.62
CA MET A 130 10.83 -2.36 -2.60
C MET A 130 11.76 -1.42 -1.82
N GLU A 131 12.91 -1.91 -1.37
CA GLU A 131 13.95 -1.08 -0.72
C GLU A 131 14.45 0.03 -1.65
N GLY A 132 14.68 -0.29 -2.93
CA GLY A 132 15.05 0.68 -3.95
C GLY A 132 14.00 1.78 -4.10
N VAL A 133 12.72 1.44 -4.23
CA VAL A 133 11.60 2.40 -4.29
C VAL A 133 11.62 3.31 -3.06
N VAL A 134 11.64 2.74 -1.85
CA VAL A 134 11.63 3.53 -0.60
C VAL A 134 12.82 4.49 -0.55
N SER A 135 14.02 4.03 -0.90
CA SER A 135 15.23 4.86 -0.90
C SER A 135 15.17 6.05 -1.88
N CYS A 136 14.47 5.89 -3.01
CA CYS A 136 14.32 6.93 -4.03
C CYS A 136 13.33 8.04 -3.62
N TYR A 137 12.42 7.79 -2.67
CA TYR A 137 11.58 8.83 -2.09
C TYR A 137 12.35 9.70 -1.08
N GLY A 138 13.57 9.31 -0.70
CA GLY A 138 14.40 9.99 0.28
C GLY A 138 13.96 9.76 1.71
N GLU A 139 14.40 10.63 2.62
CA GLU A 139 14.00 10.56 4.04
C GLU A 139 12.52 10.89 4.19
N LEU A 140 11.78 9.91 4.72
CA LEU A 140 10.36 10.08 5.06
C LEU A 140 10.26 10.64 6.49
N SER A 141 9.30 11.55 6.70
CA SER A 141 8.91 11.89 8.07
C SER A 141 8.27 10.67 8.75
N ASP A 142 8.33 10.62 10.08
CA ASP A 142 7.64 9.60 10.89
C ASP A 142 6.17 9.47 10.49
N GLU A 143 5.49 10.60 10.32
CA GLU A 143 4.11 10.63 9.88
C GLU A 143 3.92 9.92 8.53
N MET A 144 4.75 10.25 7.54
CA MET A 144 4.68 9.64 6.22
C MET A 144 4.98 8.13 6.28
N ALA A 145 6.00 7.72 7.03
CA ALA A 145 6.37 6.32 7.20
C ALA A 145 5.25 5.50 7.85
N PHE A 146 4.66 5.98 8.96
CA PHE A 146 3.56 5.30 9.63
C PHE A 146 2.29 5.25 8.77
N ARG A 147 1.95 6.35 8.08
CA ARG A 147 0.82 6.37 7.14
C ARG A 147 1.02 5.38 6.00
N THR A 148 2.22 5.33 5.42
CA THR A 148 2.57 4.36 4.38
C THR A 148 2.44 2.93 4.89
N ALA A 149 2.88 2.62 6.12
CA ALA A 149 2.70 1.29 6.72
C ALA A 149 1.21 0.90 6.83
N ILE A 150 0.33 1.84 7.19
CA ILE A 150 -1.13 1.59 7.22
C ILE A 150 -1.65 1.23 5.82
N HIS A 151 -1.32 2.02 4.79
CA HIS A 151 -1.79 1.71 3.43
C HIS A 151 -1.22 0.40 2.88
N ILE A 152 0.02 0.04 3.23
CA ILE A 152 0.59 -1.26 2.88
C ILE A 152 -0.24 -2.38 3.51
N GLY A 153 -0.59 -2.25 4.79
CA GLY A 153 -1.42 -3.23 5.47
C GLY A 153 -2.82 -3.36 4.87
N VAL A 154 -3.46 -2.24 4.53
CA VAL A 154 -4.74 -2.22 3.80
C VAL A 154 -4.60 -2.94 2.45
N HIS A 155 -3.54 -2.64 1.69
CA HIS A 155 -3.30 -3.25 0.37
C HIS A 155 -3.14 -4.78 0.45
N LEU A 156 -2.38 -5.27 1.43
CA LEU A 156 -2.17 -6.70 1.68
C LEU A 156 -3.49 -7.41 1.99
N ILE A 157 -4.35 -6.81 2.81
CA ILE A 157 -5.64 -7.41 3.14
C ILE A 157 -6.56 -7.38 1.91
N SER A 158 -6.60 -6.27 1.18
CA SER A 158 -7.42 -6.12 -0.03
C SER A 158 -7.00 -7.07 -1.17
N TRP A 159 -5.82 -7.69 -1.12
CA TRP A 159 -5.43 -8.78 -2.03
C TRP A 159 -6.47 -9.91 -2.04
N HIS A 160 -7.07 -10.20 -0.88
CA HIS A 160 -8.10 -11.23 -0.75
C HIS A 160 -9.29 -11.02 -1.69
N ASN A 161 -9.62 -9.77 -2.03
CA ASN A 161 -10.69 -9.43 -2.96
C ASN A 161 -10.24 -9.43 -4.43
N ARG A 162 -8.93 -9.30 -4.69
CA ARG A 162 -8.33 -9.25 -6.03
C ARG A 162 -7.95 -10.63 -6.58
N ARG A 163 -7.90 -11.66 -5.71
CA ARG A 163 -7.61 -13.04 -6.13
C ARG A 163 -8.76 -13.62 -6.96
N PRO A 164 -8.49 -14.62 -7.83
CA PRO A 164 -9.55 -15.35 -8.52
C PRO A 164 -10.55 -15.95 -7.52
N GLN A 165 -11.82 -15.53 -7.57
CA GLN A 165 -12.87 -16.07 -6.69
C GLN A 165 -13.26 -17.51 -7.03
N LYS A 166 -12.90 -17.98 -8.23
CA LYS A 166 -13.09 -19.35 -8.70
C LYS A 166 -11.74 -19.89 -9.18
N GLY A 167 -11.35 -21.06 -8.68
CA GLY A 167 -10.07 -21.69 -9.02
C GLY A 167 -9.27 -22.07 -7.78
N SER A 168 -8.08 -22.64 -7.99
CA SER A 168 -7.15 -22.92 -6.90
C SER A 168 -6.56 -21.63 -6.37
N TRP A 169 -6.34 -21.56 -5.06
CA TRP A 169 -5.58 -20.48 -4.46
C TRP A 169 -4.19 -20.40 -5.10
N ILE A 170 -3.78 -19.18 -5.48
CA ILE A 170 -2.42 -18.94 -5.96
C ILE A 170 -1.41 -19.08 -4.81
N ALA A 171 -1.83 -18.71 -3.59
CA ALA A 171 -1.06 -18.85 -2.36
C ALA A 171 -1.65 -19.93 -1.45
N PRO A 172 -0.83 -20.70 -0.74
CA PRO A 172 -1.34 -21.72 0.18
C PRO A 172 -2.04 -21.06 1.39
N PRO A 173 -3.02 -21.71 2.03
CA PRO A 173 -3.84 -21.11 3.09
C PRO A 173 -3.05 -20.47 4.24
N GLU A 174 -1.92 -21.07 4.63
CA GLU A 174 -1.03 -20.53 5.66
C GLU A 174 -0.39 -19.20 5.26
N ALA A 175 -0.04 -19.03 3.97
CA ALA A 175 0.48 -17.75 3.46
C ALA A 175 -0.62 -16.69 3.42
N ILE A 176 -1.88 -17.09 3.18
CA ILE A 176 -3.05 -16.21 3.23
C ILE A 176 -3.21 -15.67 4.66
N ILE A 177 -3.29 -16.54 5.67
CA ILE A 177 -3.43 -16.14 7.07
C ILE A 177 -2.25 -15.29 7.52
N ALA A 178 -1.01 -15.67 7.18
CA ALA A 178 0.18 -14.89 7.50
C ALA A 178 0.14 -13.49 6.86
N GLY A 179 -0.26 -13.39 5.60
CA GLY A 179 -0.39 -12.10 4.91
C GLY A 179 -1.46 -11.20 5.52
N LEU A 180 -2.63 -11.75 5.87
CA LEU A 180 -3.69 -11.00 6.55
C LEU A 180 -3.26 -10.55 7.95
N THR A 181 -2.57 -11.41 8.70
CA THR A 181 -2.01 -11.09 10.03
C THR A 181 -1.03 -9.94 9.93
N VAL A 182 -0.06 -10.02 9.00
CA VAL A 182 0.92 -8.96 8.78
C VAL A 182 0.23 -7.66 8.33
N GLY A 183 -0.76 -7.74 7.45
CA GLY A 183 -1.51 -6.57 7.01
C GLY A 183 -2.24 -5.87 8.16
N ARG A 184 -2.91 -6.63 9.03
CA ARG A 184 -3.54 -6.10 10.24
C ARG A 184 -2.51 -5.46 11.16
N ASP A 185 -1.40 -6.15 11.44
CA ASP A 185 -0.38 -5.66 12.36
C ASP A 185 0.26 -4.37 11.84
N PHE A 186 0.49 -4.25 10.54
CA PHE A 186 0.97 -3.01 9.92
C PHE A 186 -0.01 -1.84 10.07
N ILE A 187 -1.31 -2.09 9.92
CA ILE A 187 -2.36 -1.09 10.16
C ILE A 187 -2.33 -0.63 11.62
N ILE A 188 -2.40 -1.57 12.56
CA ILE A 188 -2.49 -1.26 14.00
C ILE A 188 -1.21 -0.57 14.48
N LYS A 189 -0.04 -1.11 14.13
CA LYS A 189 1.24 -0.59 14.58
C LYS A 189 1.61 0.73 13.90
N GLY A 190 1.18 0.92 12.66
CA GLY A 190 1.23 2.22 11.99
C GLY A 190 0.38 3.27 12.72
N TRP A 191 -0.83 2.90 13.11
CA TRP A 191 -1.73 3.77 13.88
C TRP A 191 -1.20 4.11 15.28
N GLU A 192 -0.68 3.12 15.99
CA GLU A 192 -0.04 3.27 17.31
C GLU A 192 1.30 4.04 17.26
N LYS A 193 1.84 4.26 16.06
CA LYS A 193 3.18 4.84 15.83
C LYS A 193 4.29 4.03 16.52
N ASP A 194 4.17 2.70 16.50
CA ASP A 194 5.12 1.78 17.10
C ASP A 194 6.34 1.56 16.18
N ARG A 195 7.30 2.49 16.23
CA ARG A 195 8.53 2.42 15.42
C ARG A 195 9.32 1.13 15.67
N ARG A 196 9.41 0.68 16.93
CA ARG A 196 10.19 -0.49 17.34
C ARG A 196 9.67 -1.77 16.70
N PHE A 197 8.34 -1.89 16.59
CA PHE A 197 7.74 -3.00 15.86
C PHE A 197 8.29 -3.10 14.43
N PHE A 198 8.42 -1.99 13.72
CA PHE A 198 8.83 -2.01 12.31
C PHE A 198 10.33 -2.29 12.08
N GLU A 199 11.19 -2.07 13.07
CA GLU A 199 12.65 -2.32 12.98
C GLU A 199 12.97 -3.78 12.59
N GLY A 200 12.13 -4.73 13.02
CA GLY A 200 12.28 -6.16 12.73
C GLY A 200 11.49 -6.65 11.51
N THR A 201 10.89 -5.76 10.73
CA THR A 201 9.97 -6.13 9.64
C THR A 201 10.54 -5.80 8.26
N ALA A 202 9.85 -6.30 7.23
CA ALA A 202 10.07 -5.90 5.84
C ALA A 202 9.99 -4.37 5.60
N LEU A 203 9.32 -3.62 6.48
CA LEU A 203 9.12 -2.18 6.35
C LEU A 203 10.17 -1.35 7.09
N ALA A 204 11.21 -1.97 7.65
CA ALA A 204 12.26 -1.24 8.38
C ALA A 204 12.87 -0.08 7.56
N SER A 205 12.97 -0.23 6.24
CA SER A 205 13.48 0.82 5.34
C SER A 205 12.64 2.10 5.32
N LEU A 206 11.32 2.03 5.58
CA LEU A 206 10.47 3.23 5.69
C LEU A 206 10.88 4.11 6.88
N PHE A 207 11.49 3.50 7.90
CA PHE A 207 11.85 4.11 9.16
C PHE A 207 13.35 4.39 9.28
N ALA A 208 14.13 4.07 8.24
CA ALA A 208 15.55 4.34 8.19
C ALA A 208 15.78 5.85 8.00
N ALA A 209 15.82 6.60 9.10
CA ALA A 209 16.44 7.92 9.12
C ALA A 209 17.95 7.76 8.91
N LYS A 210 18.56 8.64 8.12
CA LYS A 210 20.02 8.86 8.22
C LYS A 210 20.29 10.06 9.09
#